data_AF-A0A1G9Z035-F1
#
_entry.id   AF-A0A1G9Z035-F1
#
_cell.length_a   1.000
_cell.length_b   1.000
_cell.length_c   1.000
_cell.angle_alpha   90.00
_cell.angle_beta   90.00
_cell.angle_gamma   90.00
#
_symmetry.space_group_name_H-M   'P 1'
#
loop_
_entity.id
_entity.type
_entity.pdbx_description
1 polymer ?
#
loop_
_entity_poly.entity_id
_entity_poly.type
_entity_poly.pdbx_seq_one_letter_code
_entity_poly.pdbx_strand_id
1 'polypeptide(L)'
;MSQPSQKPAQINAKVKSTAIKAGKYVGLKLLNYAIFLLVLAGLWWYFFGGSGGNSGGGGGGGGQGHKPRLDSEPDSTVLVVYQAVASNNAREACVSFTPEAAATFARNMGAETCDQAIQQLNTQVTNKVAYNDTSIPPKKIMTSGSKSSISSCEMNVNGGKRLGLFILQRLSDGGWIIADHESEPADCITG
;
A
#
# COMPACT_ATOMS: atom_id res chain seq x y z
N MET A 1 -39.68 66.84 -46.35
CA MET A 1 -41.03 66.92 -45.78
C MET A 1 -41.80 65.71 -46.30
N SER A 2 -41.98 64.69 -45.46
CA SER A 2 -42.55 63.40 -45.87
C SER A 2 -43.49 62.88 -44.76
N GLN A 3 -44.76 62.73 -45.10
CA GLN A 3 -45.74 61.83 -44.47
C GLN A 3 -45.91 60.60 -45.41
N PRO A 4 -46.57 59.46 -45.05
CA PRO A 4 -47.53 59.27 -43.96
C PRO A 4 -47.46 57.91 -43.19
N SER A 5 -48.36 57.87 -42.20
CA SER A 5 -48.90 56.80 -41.35
C SER A 5 -49.19 55.43 -41.99
N GLN A 6 -48.95 54.33 -41.23
CA GLN A 6 -49.64 53.03 -41.37
C GLN A 6 -49.89 52.34 -40.01
N LYS A 7 -50.90 51.45 -40.06
CA LYS A 7 -51.87 50.89 -39.09
C LYS A 7 -51.35 49.85 -38.06
N PRO A 8 -52.21 49.43 -37.08
CA PRO A 8 -51.86 48.69 -35.86
C PRO A 8 -52.23 47.19 -35.87
N ALA A 9 -51.72 46.42 -34.90
CA ALA A 9 -52.37 45.21 -34.38
C ALA A 9 -51.93 44.94 -32.91
N GLN A 10 -52.91 44.98 -32.01
CA GLN A 10 -52.85 44.66 -30.59
C GLN A 10 -53.20 43.18 -30.39
N ILE A 11 -52.34 42.33 -29.81
CA ILE A 11 -52.80 41.05 -29.23
C ILE A 11 -51.93 40.60 -28.03
N ASN A 12 -52.48 40.80 -26.83
CA ASN A 12 -52.49 39.95 -25.63
C ASN A 12 -51.20 39.31 -25.06
N ALA A 13 -50.83 39.74 -23.85
CA ALA A 13 -50.58 38.86 -22.68
C ALA A 13 -50.42 39.76 -21.45
N LYS A 14 -51.48 39.98 -20.65
CA LYS A 14 -51.84 39.21 -19.46
C LYS A 14 -50.67 38.90 -18.50
N VAL A 15 -50.54 39.79 -17.50
CA VAL A 15 -50.51 39.45 -16.06
C VAL A 15 -49.20 38.92 -15.44
N LYS A 16 -48.68 39.81 -14.58
CA LYS A 16 -48.16 39.63 -13.20
C LYS A 16 -46.88 38.80 -12.97
N SER A 17 -45.89 39.55 -12.48
CA SER A 17 -45.22 39.36 -11.19
C SER A 17 -44.62 37.98 -10.93
N THR A 18 -43.28 37.88 -10.97
CA THR A 18 -42.59 37.21 -9.87
C THR A 18 -41.15 37.69 -9.70
N ALA A 19 -40.92 38.29 -8.52
CA ALA A 19 -39.74 38.25 -7.68
C ALA A 19 -38.36 37.95 -8.30
N ILE A 20 -37.50 38.97 -8.19
CA ILE A 20 -36.09 38.82 -7.86
C ILE A 20 -35.96 37.91 -6.62
N LYS A 21 -35.24 36.78 -6.72
CA LYS A 21 -34.29 36.31 -5.71
C LYS A 21 -33.53 35.02 -6.10
N ALA A 22 -32.21 35.10 -5.89
CA ALA A 22 -31.33 34.06 -5.38
C ALA A 22 -31.01 32.83 -6.25
N GLY A 23 -29.77 32.76 -6.73
CA GLY A 23 -29.14 31.55 -7.27
C GLY A 23 -27.62 31.49 -7.04
N LYS A 24 -27.12 32.08 -5.94
CA LYS A 24 -25.69 32.16 -5.59
C LYS A 24 -25.20 30.98 -4.73
N TYR A 25 -25.82 29.79 -4.84
CA TYR A 25 -25.54 28.64 -3.95
C TYR A 25 -25.30 27.30 -4.66
N VAL A 26 -25.05 27.29 -5.97
CA VAL A 26 -24.70 26.05 -6.71
C VAL A 26 -23.20 25.98 -7.08
N GLY A 27 -22.45 27.09 -6.93
CA GLY A 27 -21.01 27.13 -7.25
C GLY A 27 -20.09 26.49 -6.20
N LEU A 28 -20.42 26.59 -4.91
CA LEU A 28 -19.54 26.09 -3.83
C LEU A 28 -19.55 24.56 -3.69
N LYS A 29 -20.70 23.92 -3.96
CA LYS A 29 -20.78 22.45 -3.89
C LYS A 29 -20.01 21.80 -5.04
N LEU A 30 -20.12 22.34 -6.26
CA LEU A 30 -19.35 21.86 -7.41
C LEU A 30 -17.85 22.08 -7.23
N LEU A 31 -17.44 23.20 -6.64
CA LEU A 31 -16.03 23.43 -6.30
C LEU A 31 -15.51 22.41 -5.28
N ASN A 32 -16.29 22.11 -4.24
CA ASN A 32 -15.90 21.11 -3.24
C ASN A 32 -15.82 19.70 -3.84
N TYR A 33 -16.75 19.32 -4.72
CA TYR A 33 -16.69 18.04 -5.43
C TYR A 33 -15.50 17.98 -6.41
N ALA A 34 -15.14 19.08 -7.07
CA ALA A 34 -13.97 19.13 -7.95
C ALA A 34 -12.66 19.00 -7.16
N ILE A 35 -12.55 19.67 -6.00
CA ILE A 35 -11.39 19.52 -5.10
C ILE A 35 -11.34 18.08 -4.54
N PHE A 36 -12.47 17.53 -4.12
CA PHE A 36 -12.55 16.17 -3.62
C PHE A 36 -12.16 15.13 -4.68
N LEU A 37 -12.60 15.29 -5.93
CA LEU A 37 -12.18 14.46 -7.06
C LEU A 37 -10.69 14.62 -7.39
N LEU A 38 -10.13 15.83 -7.30
CA LEU A 38 -8.69 16.06 -7.48
C LEU A 38 -7.86 15.40 -6.38
N VAL A 39 -8.33 15.46 -5.13
CA VAL A 39 -7.69 14.78 -3.99
C VAL A 39 -7.78 13.27 -4.13
N LEU A 40 -8.94 12.73 -4.52
CA LEU A 40 -9.10 11.30 -4.80
C LEU A 40 -8.24 10.85 -5.98
N ALA A 41 -8.15 11.63 -7.06
CA ALA A 41 -7.29 11.32 -8.20
C ALA A 41 -5.80 11.39 -7.81
N GLY A 42 -5.40 12.37 -7.00
CA GLY A 42 -4.04 12.48 -6.47
C GLY A 42 -3.69 11.33 -5.51
N LEU A 43 -4.61 10.93 -4.64
CA LEU A 43 -4.47 9.75 -3.79
C LEU A 43 -4.41 8.47 -4.62
N TRP A 44 -5.24 8.35 -5.65
CA TRP A 44 -5.20 7.21 -6.56
C TRP A 44 -3.87 7.15 -7.31
N TRP A 45 -3.32 8.29 -7.75
CA TRP A 45 -1.98 8.37 -8.34
C TRP A 45 -0.87 8.07 -7.31
N TYR A 46 -1.00 8.50 -6.06
CA TYR A 46 -0.07 8.17 -4.98
C TYR A 46 -0.11 6.67 -4.59
N PHE A 47 -1.28 6.04 -4.68
CA PHE A 47 -1.46 4.63 -4.35
C PHE A 47 -1.18 3.68 -5.52
N PHE A 48 -1.49 4.06 -6.77
CA PHE A 48 -1.45 3.22 -7.98
C PHE A 48 -0.68 3.82 -9.17
N GLY A 49 -0.32 5.10 -9.15
CA GLY A 49 0.28 5.85 -10.27
C GLY A 49 1.81 5.78 -10.33
N GLY A 50 2.38 4.59 -10.25
CA GLY A 50 3.80 4.37 -10.53
C GLY A 50 4.04 3.99 -11.98
N SER A 51 4.06 4.96 -12.91
CA SER A 51 4.76 4.80 -14.21
C SER A 51 4.89 6.12 -14.95
N GLY A 52 6.14 6.49 -15.27
CA GLY A 52 6.44 7.54 -16.24
C GLY A 52 7.62 8.45 -15.89
N GLY A 53 8.74 7.91 -15.40
CA GLY A 53 9.98 8.65 -15.25
C GLY A 53 11.03 8.17 -16.26
N ASN A 54 11.28 8.98 -17.29
CA ASN A 54 12.33 8.76 -18.28
C ASN A 54 13.72 8.75 -17.62
N SER A 55 14.34 7.59 -17.47
CA SER A 55 15.71 7.47 -16.96
C SER A 55 16.73 7.60 -18.09
N GLY A 56 17.32 8.80 -18.20
CA GLY A 56 18.63 8.99 -18.81
C GLY A 56 19.70 8.24 -18.00
N GLY A 57 20.69 7.71 -18.71
CA GLY A 57 21.66 6.75 -18.19
C GLY A 57 22.66 7.28 -17.15
N GLY A 58 23.33 6.33 -16.51
CA GLY A 58 24.47 6.51 -15.60
C GLY A 58 24.78 5.20 -14.90
N GLY A 59 26.00 4.69 -15.08
CA GLY A 59 26.38 3.30 -14.82
C GLY A 59 26.70 2.92 -13.38
N GLY A 60 26.82 1.60 -13.19
CA GLY A 60 27.85 0.95 -12.40
C GLY A 60 27.61 0.81 -10.89
N GLY A 61 27.38 -0.41 -10.44
CA GLY A 61 27.53 -0.78 -9.03
C GLY A 61 26.70 -1.99 -8.67
N GLY A 62 27.37 -3.10 -8.36
CA GLY A 62 26.74 -4.38 -8.07
C GLY A 62 25.71 -4.31 -6.94
N GLY A 63 24.54 -4.82 -7.25
CA GLY A 63 23.49 -5.17 -6.32
C GLY A 63 22.57 -6.09 -7.11
N GLN A 64 22.30 -7.28 -6.60
CA GLN A 64 21.37 -8.20 -7.21
C GLN A 64 20.00 -7.50 -7.26
N GLY A 65 19.74 -6.86 -8.40
CA GLY A 65 18.48 -6.22 -8.72
C GLY A 65 17.44 -7.32 -8.83
N HIS A 66 16.78 -7.60 -7.72
CA HIS A 66 15.54 -8.33 -7.71
C HIS A 66 14.56 -7.49 -8.52
N LYS A 67 14.32 -7.93 -9.76
CA LYS A 67 13.38 -7.30 -10.66
C LYS A 67 12.00 -7.31 -10.00
N PRO A 68 11.17 -6.27 -10.17
CA PRO A 68 9.85 -6.27 -9.58
C PRO A 68 8.93 -7.19 -10.40
N ARG A 69 8.40 -8.25 -9.77
CA ARG A 69 6.99 -8.70 -9.80
C ARG A 69 6.86 -10.22 -9.60
N LEU A 70 5.93 -10.59 -8.71
CA LEU A 70 5.25 -11.89 -8.63
C LEU A 70 6.20 -13.07 -8.40
N ASP A 71 6.99 -13.01 -7.32
CA ASP A 71 7.72 -14.18 -6.89
C ASP A 71 6.70 -15.26 -6.47
N SER A 72 6.64 -16.34 -7.25
CA SER A 72 5.70 -17.45 -7.10
C SER A 72 6.00 -18.34 -5.89
N GLU A 73 7.05 -18.01 -5.14
CA GLU A 73 7.61 -18.81 -4.07
C GLU A 73 7.30 -18.16 -2.71
N PRO A 74 6.88 -18.93 -1.70
CA PRO A 74 6.44 -18.39 -0.41
C PRO A 74 7.56 -17.72 0.40
N ASP A 75 8.81 -18.07 0.14
CA ASP A 75 9.99 -17.51 0.81
C ASP A 75 10.22 -16.04 0.47
N SER A 76 10.02 -15.66 -0.78
CA SER A 76 10.13 -14.26 -1.23
C SER A 76 9.26 -13.30 -0.41
N THR A 77 8.01 -13.67 -0.11
CA THR A 77 7.08 -12.85 0.70
C THR A 77 7.63 -12.62 2.11
N VAL A 78 8.27 -13.62 2.71
CA VAL A 78 8.90 -13.47 4.04
C VAL A 78 10.14 -12.61 3.96
N LEU A 79 10.99 -12.81 2.95
CA LEU A 79 12.20 -12.02 2.75
C LEU A 79 11.90 -10.53 2.53
N VAL A 80 10.80 -10.20 1.84
CA VAL A 80 10.31 -8.82 1.70
C VAL A 80 10.07 -8.17 3.06
N VAL A 81 9.52 -8.89 4.05
CA VAL A 81 9.33 -8.34 5.40
C VAL A 81 10.67 -8.01 6.06
N TYR A 82 11.68 -8.87 5.95
CA TYR A 82 13.03 -8.60 6.47
C TYR A 82 13.69 -7.39 5.81
N GLN A 83 13.60 -7.29 4.48
CA GLN A 83 14.14 -6.16 3.71
C GLN A 83 13.41 -4.85 4.06
N ALA A 84 12.09 -4.90 4.21
CA ALA A 84 11.26 -3.78 4.61
C ALA A 84 11.59 -3.32 6.05
N VAL A 85 11.84 -4.25 6.98
CA VAL A 85 12.34 -3.92 8.32
C VAL A 85 13.71 -3.26 8.24
N ALA A 86 14.66 -3.75 7.43
CA ALA A 86 15.99 -3.15 7.30
C ALA A 86 15.94 -1.71 6.74
N SER A 87 15.06 -1.48 5.76
CA SER A 87 14.87 -0.20 5.06
C SER A 87 13.88 0.75 5.74
N ASN A 88 13.24 0.33 6.84
CA ASN A 88 12.15 1.05 7.52
C ASN A 88 10.95 1.34 6.59
N ASN A 89 10.65 0.42 5.67
CA ASN A 89 9.53 0.53 4.74
C ASN A 89 8.29 -0.21 5.28
N ALA A 90 7.62 0.40 6.25
CA ALA A 90 6.41 -0.14 6.86
C ALA A 90 5.35 -0.55 5.84
N ARG A 91 5.11 0.30 4.83
CA ARG A 91 4.09 0.04 3.79
C ARG A 91 4.37 -1.25 3.03
N GLU A 92 5.62 -1.50 2.64
CA GLU A 92 6.02 -2.70 1.89
C GLU A 92 5.91 -3.98 2.74
N ALA A 93 6.30 -3.92 4.01
CA ALA A 93 6.09 -5.04 4.92
C ALA A 93 4.59 -5.33 5.09
N CYS A 94 3.80 -4.32 5.46
CA CYS A 94 2.42 -4.54 5.91
C CYS A 94 1.47 -4.98 4.78
N VAL A 95 1.76 -4.67 3.50
CA VAL A 95 1.00 -5.21 2.37
C VAL A 95 1.27 -6.69 2.07
N SER A 96 2.33 -7.25 2.65
CA SER A 96 2.66 -8.68 2.53
C SER A 96 1.82 -9.57 3.45
N PHE A 97 1.01 -8.96 4.34
CA PHE A 97 0.13 -9.64 5.29
C PHE A 97 -1.34 -9.45 4.93
N THR A 98 -2.19 -10.38 5.35
CA THR A 98 -3.61 -10.10 5.53
C THR A 98 -3.80 -9.07 6.66
N PRO A 99 -4.92 -8.32 6.68
CA PRO A 99 -5.19 -7.37 7.77
C PRO A 99 -5.12 -8.01 9.17
N GLU A 100 -5.64 -9.24 9.29
CA GLU A 100 -5.63 -10.00 10.53
C GLU A 100 -4.20 -10.40 10.94
N ALA A 101 -3.41 -10.91 9.98
CA ALA A 101 -2.03 -11.30 10.23
C ALA A 101 -1.13 -10.10 10.56
N ALA A 102 -1.35 -8.95 9.91
CA ALA A 102 -0.63 -7.71 10.21
C ALA A 102 -0.88 -7.26 11.65
N ALA A 103 -2.13 -7.38 12.13
CA ALA A 103 -2.48 -7.07 13.51
C ALA A 103 -1.87 -8.09 14.49
N THR A 104 -1.87 -9.39 14.15
CA THR A 104 -1.21 -10.42 14.96
C THR A 104 0.30 -10.21 15.04
N PHE A 105 0.96 -9.93 13.91
CA PHE A 105 2.37 -9.58 13.84
C PHE A 105 2.70 -8.39 14.75
N ALA A 106 1.91 -7.30 14.66
CA ALA A 106 2.11 -6.13 15.51
C ALA A 106 2.06 -6.48 17.00
N ARG A 107 1.02 -7.21 17.43
CA ARG A 107 0.88 -7.64 18.83
C ARG A 107 2.05 -8.51 19.29
N ASN A 108 2.45 -9.47 18.46
CA ASN A 108 3.58 -10.37 18.75
C ASN A 108 4.92 -9.60 18.86
N MET A 109 5.05 -8.50 18.13
CA MET A 109 6.21 -7.61 18.19
C MET A 109 6.12 -6.55 19.30
N GLY A 110 5.01 -6.49 20.04
CA GLY A 110 4.81 -5.52 21.12
C GLY A 110 4.40 -4.12 20.65
N ALA A 111 3.78 -4.01 19.46
CA ALA A 111 3.30 -2.77 18.87
C ALA A 111 1.78 -2.78 18.67
N GLU A 112 1.17 -1.59 18.51
CA GLU A 112 -0.28 -1.48 18.28
C GLU A 112 -0.64 -1.70 16.81
N THR A 113 0.24 -1.28 15.89
CA THR A 113 0.04 -1.40 14.45
C THR A 113 1.24 -2.04 13.76
N CYS A 114 1.01 -2.60 12.58
CA CYS A 114 2.10 -3.16 11.77
C CYS A 114 3.16 -2.10 11.46
N ASP A 115 2.75 -0.88 11.10
CA ASP A 115 3.70 0.22 10.82
C ASP A 115 4.60 0.52 12.03
N GLN A 116 4.01 0.60 13.23
CA GLN A 116 4.76 0.81 14.46
C GLN A 116 5.72 -0.36 14.74
N ALA A 117 5.28 -1.61 14.51
CA ALA A 117 6.12 -2.78 14.68
C ALA A 117 7.36 -2.71 13.78
N ILE A 118 7.19 -2.37 12.50
CA ILE A 118 8.30 -2.25 11.54
C ILE A 118 9.26 -1.14 11.95
N GLN A 119 8.74 0.02 12.36
CA GLN A 119 9.57 1.13 12.83
C GLN A 119 10.37 0.76 14.09
N GLN A 120 9.72 0.13 15.07
CA GLN A 120 10.38 -0.35 16.29
C GLN A 120 11.43 -1.40 16.00
N LEU A 121 11.14 -2.36 15.12
CA LEU A 121 12.10 -3.39 14.70
C LEU A 121 13.29 -2.78 13.97
N ASN A 122 13.08 -1.78 13.09
CA ASN A 122 14.18 -1.10 12.42
C ASN A 122 15.20 -0.51 13.42
N THR A 123 14.73 0.05 14.54
CA THR A 123 15.63 0.59 15.58
C THR A 123 16.49 -0.46 16.27
N GLN A 124 16.11 -1.74 16.19
CA GLN A 124 16.82 -2.87 16.78
C GLN A 124 17.77 -3.56 15.77
N VAL A 125 17.76 -3.12 14.51
CA VAL A 125 18.67 -3.63 13.47
C VAL A 125 20.04 -2.99 13.65
N THR A 126 21.02 -3.81 14.06
CA THR A 126 22.40 -3.38 14.31
C THR A 126 23.24 -3.34 13.02
N ASN A 127 22.88 -4.15 12.02
CA ASN A 127 23.52 -4.13 10.71
C ASN A 127 22.46 -4.31 9.61
N LYS A 128 22.08 -3.20 8.98
CA LYS A 128 21.02 -3.16 7.95
C LYS A 128 21.38 -3.98 6.71
N VAL A 129 22.65 -4.01 6.31
CA VAL A 129 23.10 -4.77 5.13
C VAL A 129 22.97 -6.27 5.42
N ALA A 130 23.46 -6.73 6.57
CA ALA A 130 23.36 -8.14 6.94
C ALA A 130 21.92 -8.59 7.19
N TYR A 131 21.07 -7.71 7.72
CA TYR A 131 19.66 -8.01 7.95
C TYR A 131 18.86 -8.09 6.64
N ASN A 132 19.19 -7.23 5.68
CA ASN A 132 18.60 -7.24 4.34
C ASN A 132 19.03 -8.48 3.53
N ASP A 133 20.20 -9.05 3.81
CA ASP A 133 20.74 -10.26 3.16
C ASP A 133 20.37 -11.56 3.91
N THR A 134 19.24 -11.54 4.63
CA THR A 134 18.69 -12.73 5.28
C THR A 134 18.34 -13.79 4.24
N SER A 135 18.58 -15.07 4.55
CA SER A 135 18.29 -16.19 3.64
C SER A 135 17.54 -17.33 4.32
N ILE A 136 16.71 -18.03 3.55
CA ILE A 136 15.94 -19.20 3.98
C ILE A 136 16.56 -20.44 3.31
N PRO A 137 17.11 -21.41 4.06
CA PRO A 137 17.62 -22.64 3.47
C PRO A 137 16.47 -23.44 2.80
N PRO A 138 16.61 -23.95 1.56
CA PRO A 138 15.51 -24.58 0.82
C PRO A 138 14.82 -25.75 1.54
N LYS A 139 15.57 -26.48 2.39
CA LYS A 139 15.04 -27.62 3.16
C LYS A 139 14.15 -27.22 4.35
N LYS A 140 14.01 -25.94 4.62
CA LYS A 140 13.30 -25.37 5.78
C LYS A 140 11.97 -24.69 5.41
N ILE A 141 11.61 -24.73 4.12
CA ILE A 141 10.33 -24.25 3.63
C ILE A 141 9.35 -25.42 3.68
N MET A 142 8.34 -25.33 4.55
CA MET A 142 7.31 -26.35 4.66
C MET A 142 6.10 -25.94 3.83
N THR A 143 6.02 -26.40 2.58
CA THR A 143 4.87 -26.11 1.71
C THR A 143 3.97 -27.34 1.57
N SER A 144 2.67 -27.15 1.81
CA SER A 144 1.62 -28.15 1.64
C SER A 144 0.44 -27.56 0.90
N GLY A 145 0.32 -27.89 -0.40
CA GLY A 145 -0.76 -27.38 -1.26
C GLY A 145 -0.76 -25.85 -1.36
N SER A 146 -1.79 -25.21 -0.82
CA SER A 146 -1.96 -23.75 -0.81
C SER A 146 -1.50 -23.08 0.48
N LYS A 147 -0.80 -23.80 1.37
CA LYS A 147 -0.25 -23.26 2.62
C LYS A 147 1.25 -23.47 2.67
N SER A 148 1.96 -22.53 3.29
CA SER A 148 3.37 -22.69 3.59
C SER A 148 3.66 -22.14 4.98
N SER A 149 4.63 -22.71 5.69
CA SER A 149 5.11 -22.15 6.96
C SER A 149 6.63 -21.96 6.91
N ILE A 150 7.09 -20.82 7.41
CA ILE A 150 8.50 -20.44 7.40
C ILE A 150 8.86 -19.90 8.79
N SER A 151 9.71 -20.64 9.50
CA SER A 151 10.20 -20.29 10.84
C SER A 151 11.44 -19.41 10.75
N SER A 152 11.46 -18.29 11.47
CA SER A 152 12.66 -17.45 11.58
C SER A 152 13.80 -18.15 12.32
N CYS A 153 13.49 -19.14 13.15
CA CYS A 153 14.49 -19.97 13.84
C CYS A 153 15.26 -20.89 12.89
N GLU A 154 14.67 -21.25 11.76
CA GLU A 154 15.34 -22.05 10.72
C GLU A 154 15.99 -21.19 9.63
N MET A 155 15.96 -19.87 9.77
CA MET A 155 16.53 -18.89 8.84
C MET A 155 17.92 -18.40 9.28
N ASN A 156 18.72 -17.99 8.29
CA ASN A 156 19.99 -17.32 8.50
C ASN A 156 19.77 -15.81 8.67
N VAL A 157 19.32 -15.40 9.86
CA VAL A 157 19.09 -14.00 10.22
C VAL A 157 20.31 -13.42 10.91
N ASN A 158 20.84 -12.31 10.39
CA ASN A 158 22.00 -11.61 10.95
C ASN A 158 21.72 -10.11 11.08
N GLY A 159 22.36 -9.44 12.05
CA GLY A 159 22.26 -7.97 12.17
C GLY A 159 20.95 -7.45 12.78
N GLY A 160 20.14 -8.30 13.40
CA GLY A 160 18.89 -7.91 14.07
C GLY A 160 18.16 -9.11 14.67
N LYS A 161 16.96 -8.86 15.21
CA LYS A 161 16.10 -9.87 15.83
C LYS A 161 15.40 -10.75 14.77
N ARG A 162 15.16 -12.02 15.09
CA ARG A 162 14.24 -12.89 14.36
C ARG A 162 12.79 -12.44 14.51
N LEU A 163 11.98 -12.65 13.47
CA LEU A 163 10.63 -12.10 13.41
C LEU A 163 9.55 -13.07 13.89
N GLY A 164 9.81 -14.38 13.87
CA GLY A 164 8.88 -15.42 14.32
C GLY A 164 8.49 -16.39 13.21
N LEU A 165 7.36 -17.08 13.38
CA LEU A 165 6.84 -18.03 12.42
C LEU A 165 5.82 -17.35 11.50
N PHE A 166 6.05 -17.43 10.19
CA PHE A 166 5.15 -16.92 9.17
C PHE A 166 4.32 -18.06 8.59
N ILE A 167 2.99 -17.89 8.59
CA ILE A 167 2.06 -18.81 7.97
C ILE A 167 1.52 -18.14 6.72
N LEU A 168 1.81 -18.72 5.56
CA LEU A 168 1.47 -18.19 4.26
C LEU A 168 0.33 -18.96 3.62
N GLN A 169 -0.44 -18.24 2.83
CA GLN A 169 -1.50 -18.78 1.98
C GLN A 169 -1.27 -18.37 0.53
N ARG A 170 -1.49 -19.31 -0.38
CA ARG A 170 -1.46 -19.07 -1.81
C ARG A 170 -2.75 -18.40 -2.27
N LEU A 171 -2.62 -17.30 -2.99
CA LEU A 171 -3.70 -16.55 -3.61
C LEU A 171 -4.12 -17.18 -4.95
N SER A 172 -5.30 -16.80 -5.45
CA SER A 172 -5.85 -17.31 -6.72
C SER A 172 -5.05 -16.89 -7.95
N ASP A 173 -4.30 -15.78 -7.87
CA ASP A 173 -3.39 -15.31 -8.90
C ASP A 173 -2.02 -16.01 -8.88
N GLY A 174 -1.82 -16.94 -7.94
CA GLY A 174 -0.60 -17.72 -7.78
C GLY A 174 0.44 -17.09 -6.85
N GLY A 175 0.21 -15.87 -6.35
CA GLY A 175 1.06 -15.22 -5.36
C GLY A 175 0.89 -15.79 -3.94
N TRP A 176 1.70 -15.30 -3.01
CA TRP A 176 1.65 -15.67 -1.60
C TRP A 176 1.41 -14.46 -0.73
N ILE A 177 0.61 -14.65 0.32
CA ILE A 177 0.34 -13.66 1.36
C ILE A 177 0.57 -14.29 2.73
N ILE A 178 1.08 -13.52 3.68
CA ILE A 178 1.19 -13.96 5.07
C ILE A 178 -0.21 -13.88 5.68
N ALA A 179 -0.79 -15.05 5.96
CA ALA A 179 -2.14 -15.23 6.45
C ALA A 179 -2.22 -15.33 7.98
N ASP A 180 -1.12 -15.66 8.65
CA ASP A 180 -1.01 -15.61 10.11
C ASP A 180 0.45 -15.49 10.57
N HIS A 181 0.66 -15.20 11.85
CA HIS A 181 1.97 -15.02 12.46
C HIS A 181 2.02 -15.52 13.90
N GLU A 182 3.04 -16.28 14.25
CA GLU A 182 3.26 -16.78 15.63
C GLU A 182 4.60 -16.28 16.19
N SER A 183 4.63 -15.99 17.48
CA SER A 183 5.86 -15.63 18.17
C SER A 183 6.74 -16.85 18.38
N GLU A 184 8.02 -16.73 18.05
CA GLU A 184 9.03 -17.72 18.40
C GLU A 184 9.95 -17.18 19.52
N PRO A 185 10.52 -18.06 20.36
CA PRO A 185 11.55 -17.66 21.31
C PRO A 185 12.73 -16.97 20.62
N ALA A 186 13.26 -15.91 21.23
CA ALA A 186 14.36 -15.14 20.63
C ALA A 186 15.65 -15.95 20.44
N ASP A 187 15.88 -16.92 21.32
CA ASP A 187 17.03 -17.81 21.31
C ASP A 187 16.83 -19.06 20.43
N CYS A 188 15.59 -19.33 20.00
CA CYS A 188 15.22 -20.51 19.21
C CYS A 188 15.59 -21.85 19.87
N ILE A 189 15.71 -21.88 21.20
CA ILE A 189 16.20 -23.06 21.92
C ILE A 189 15.07 -24.04 22.25
N THR A 190 13.79 -23.63 22.23
CA THR A 190 12.69 -24.54 22.58
C THR A 190 11.31 -24.11 22.06
N GLY A 191 10.67 -25.01 21.30
CA GLY A 191 9.31 -25.43 21.59
C GLY A 191 9.37 -26.80 22.24
#